data_AF-A0AAV5CK13-F1
#
_entry.id   AF-A0AAV5CK13-F1
#
_cell.length_a   1.000
_cell.length_b   1.000
_cell.length_c   1.000
_cell.angle_alpha   90.00
_cell.angle_beta   90.00
_cell.angle_gamma   90.00
#
_symmetry.space_group_name_H-M   'P 1'
#
loop_
_entity.id
_entity.type
_entity.pdbx_description
1 polymer ?
#
loop_
_entity_poly.entity_id
_entity_poly.type
_entity_poly.pdbx_seq_one_letter_code
_entity_poly.pdbx_strand_id
1 'polypeptide(L)'
;MIWDHTITSQTLTYIVTHDALRCAKVVLEGKEPLLNWRHANPNCMNPFGYFPLHEAAEKFSVDMIKLLFRHGASANVRTVGEEVVEDLLPLHVAVENACMHKYLEDNLSPNQDPLDYMYNLIHLLCLPEMIFLDTIRLLAKETDNLVDELWNYIKKIRLPQTAILLLAAHEQIRGDSSSKKNVNCKQNGFPVIMNHIVEQLSSSNMKGENENTQEQLEERMKLAEAFRLVNIISEAGEDLNKYIQAHSEATHVEVLKHVSSILKDHGFCPTGEGIDVRNLYGFFGIVSTFKYTIPYACKISDRELYARGLF
;
A
#
# COMPACT_ATOMS: atom_id res chain seq x y z
N MET A 1 15.99 -10.03 43.26
CA MET A 1 15.25 -9.42 42.14
C MET A 1 15.02 -10.49 41.10
N ILE A 2 13.80 -10.97 40.96
CA ILE A 2 13.40 -11.85 39.86
C ILE A 2 13.20 -10.89 38.69
N TRP A 3 14.12 -10.87 37.74
CA TRP A 3 13.93 -10.10 36.52
C TRP A 3 12.71 -10.74 35.84
N ASP A 4 11.68 -9.96 35.55
CA ASP A 4 10.57 -10.50 34.77
C ASP A 4 11.12 -10.82 33.37
N HIS A 5 11.34 -12.10 33.12
CA HIS A 5 11.94 -12.58 31.87
C HIS A 5 10.94 -12.50 30.70
N THR A 6 9.89 -11.68 30.77
CA THR A 6 8.97 -11.45 29.66
C THR A 6 9.70 -10.73 28.53
N ILE A 7 9.54 -11.25 27.31
CA ILE A 7 9.97 -10.51 26.12
C ILE A 7 8.94 -9.41 25.91
N THR A 8 9.31 -8.17 26.23
CA THR A 8 8.39 -7.03 26.20
C THR A 8 7.98 -6.68 24.77
N SER A 9 6.84 -6.00 24.63
CA SER A 9 6.40 -5.51 23.31
C SER A 9 7.43 -4.60 22.66
N GLN A 10 8.03 -3.69 23.44
CA GLN A 10 9.13 -2.82 23.02
C GLN A 10 10.32 -3.61 22.48
N THR A 11 10.68 -4.74 23.13
CA THR A 11 11.81 -5.57 22.70
C THR A 11 11.54 -6.18 21.33
N LEU A 12 10.36 -6.78 21.14
CA LEU A 12 9.99 -7.37 19.85
C LEU A 12 9.89 -6.29 18.75
N THR A 13 9.21 -5.17 19.02
CA THR A 13 9.10 -4.10 18.03
C THR A 13 10.46 -3.49 17.69
N TYR A 14 11.38 -3.35 18.66
CA TYR A 14 12.74 -2.88 18.40
C TYR A 14 13.54 -3.84 17.50
N ILE A 15 13.40 -5.15 17.73
CA ILE A 15 13.99 -6.18 16.87
C ILE A 15 13.44 -6.06 15.43
N VAL A 16 12.14 -5.83 15.30
CA VAL A 16 11.45 -5.71 14.00
C VAL A 16 11.85 -4.43 13.26
N THR A 17 11.92 -3.28 13.94
CA THR A 17 12.30 -2.00 13.30
C THR A 17 13.72 -1.99 12.75
N HIS A 18 14.59 -2.85 13.28
CA HIS A 18 15.96 -3.05 12.80
C HIS A 18 16.08 -4.22 11.81
N ASP A 19 14.96 -4.80 11.39
CA ASP A 19 14.89 -5.97 10.52
C ASP A 19 15.80 -7.13 10.96
N ALA A 20 15.93 -7.31 12.28
CA ALA A 20 16.83 -8.29 12.87
C ALA A 20 16.20 -9.70 12.84
N LEU A 21 16.02 -10.27 11.65
CA LEU A 21 15.32 -11.53 11.38
C LEU A 21 15.78 -12.69 12.26
N ARG A 22 17.10 -12.80 12.51
CA ARG A 22 17.65 -13.87 13.36
C ARG A 22 17.19 -13.71 14.81
N CYS A 23 17.22 -12.49 15.33
CA CYS A 23 16.73 -12.19 16.68
C CYS A 23 15.21 -12.40 16.77
N ALA A 24 14.46 -11.91 15.77
CA ALA A 24 13.01 -12.10 15.68
C ALA A 24 12.64 -13.59 15.74
N LYS A 25 13.34 -14.43 14.98
CA LYS A 25 13.12 -15.87 14.95
C LYS A 25 13.34 -16.51 16.33
N VAL A 26 14.43 -16.15 17.01
CA VAL A 26 14.75 -16.67 18.35
C VAL A 26 13.65 -16.31 19.35
N VAL A 27 13.22 -15.04 19.37
CA VAL A 27 12.22 -14.57 20.34
C VAL A 27 10.81 -15.05 20.02
N LEU A 28 10.47 -15.32 18.76
CA LEU A 28 9.14 -15.82 18.37
C LEU A 28 9.00 -17.34 18.51
N GLU A 29 10.08 -18.11 18.36
CA GLU A 29 10.03 -19.58 18.48
C GLU A 29 9.88 -20.07 19.91
N GLY A 30 10.38 -19.34 20.91
CA GLY A 30 10.34 -19.75 22.32
C GLY A 30 11.16 -21.00 22.64
N LYS A 31 12.15 -21.33 21.82
CA LYS A 31 13.01 -22.52 21.98
C LYS A 31 14.38 -22.24 22.61
N GLU A 32 14.62 -21.00 23.05
CA GLU A 32 15.93 -20.61 23.57
C GLU A 32 15.99 -20.78 25.10
N PRO A 33 16.86 -21.67 25.63
CA PRO A 33 17.02 -21.86 27.07
C PRO A 33 17.40 -20.57 27.80
N LEU A 34 18.21 -19.71 27.19
CA LEU A 34 18.62 -18.43 27.78
C LEU A 34 17.44 -17.46 27.98
N LEU A 35 16.34 -17.66 27.25
CA LEU A 35 15.11 -16.89 27.38
C LEU A 35 14.06 -17.64 28.24
N ASN A 36 14.47 -18.66 28.99
CA ASN A 36 13.58 -19.50 29.80
C ASN A 36 12.40 -20.07 28.99
N TRP A 37 12.63 -20.41 27.71
CA TRP A 37 11.61 -20.96 26.81
C TRP A 37 10.41 -20.04 26.57
N ARG A 38 10.57 -18.73 26.82
CA ARG A 38 9.52 -17.73 26.57
C ARG A 38 9.54 -17.31 25.11
N HIS A 39 8.35 -17.08 24.57
CA HIS A 39 8.15 -16.51 23.24
C HIS A 39 7.54 -15.11 23.35
N ALA A 40 7.83 -14.27 22.37
CA ALA A 40 7.20 -12.97 22.21
C ALA A 40 5.81 -13.15 21.57
N ASN A 41 4.83 -12.38 22.04
CA ASN A 41 3.52 -12.30 21.39
C ASN A 41 3.64 -11.44 20.12
N PRO A 42 3.41 -11.98 18.90
CA PRO A 42 3.53 -11.19 17.67
C PRO A 42 2.42 -10.15 17.50
N ASN A 43 1.34 -10.23 18.28
CA ASN A 43 0.26 -9.25 18.34
C ASN A 43 0.40 -8.33 19.57
N CYS A 44 1.62 -8.08 20.04
CA CYS A 44 1.85 -7.14 21.13
C CYS A 44 1.81 -5.69 20.63
N MET A 45 1.17 -4.81 21.37
CA MET A 45 1.19 -3.37 21.08
C MET A 45 2.33 -2.70 21.86
N ASN A 46 3.11 -1.85 21.19
CA ASN A 46 4.11 -1.00 21.84
C ASN A 46 3.43 0.24 22.46
N PRO A 47 4.14 1.02 23.31
CA PRO A 47 3.56 2.22 23.92
C PRO A 47 3.14 3.33 22.94
N PHE A 48 3.58 3.26 21.68
CA PHE A 48 3.22 4.20 20.62
C PHE A 48 2.01 3.74 19.81
N GLY A 49 1.34 2.66 20.22
CA GLY A 49 0.15 2.17 19.53
C GLY A 49 0.40 1.31 18.30
N TYR A 50 1.66 0.97 18.00
CA TYR A 50 2.02 0.10 16.88
C TYR A 50 2.19 -1.35 17.31
N PHE A 51 2.04 -2.24 16.32
CA PHE A 51 2.23 -3.68 16.47
C PHE A 51 3.42 -4.11 15.61
N PRO A 52 4.10 -5.23 15.92
CA PRO A 52 5.20 -5.76 15.11
C PRO A 52 4.93 -5.77 13.60
N LEU A 53 3.69 -6.08 13.20
CA LEU A 53 3.35 -6.12 11.78
C LEU A 53 3.30 -4.74 11.11
N HIS A 54 2.93 -3.67 11.84
CA HIS A 54 3.02 -2.29 11.34
C HIS A 54 4.48 -1.88 11.10
N GLU A 55 5.36 -2.21 12.05
CA GLU A 55 6.79 -1.90 11.96
C GLU A 55 7.44 -2.65 10.77
N ALA A 56 7.09 -3.93 10.58
CA ALA A 56 7.56 -4.71 9.45
C ALA A 56 7.02 -4.19 8.10
N ALA A 57 5.77 -3.73 8.08
CA ALA A 57 5.12 -3.12 6.91
C ALA A 57 5.80 -1.80 6.52
N GLU A 58 6.14 -0.94 7.49
CA GLU A 58 6.88 0.30 7.24
C GLU A 58 8.24 0.03 6.56
N LYS A 59 8.91 -1.07 6.91
CA LYS A 59 10.21 -1.46 6.32
C LYS A 59 10.12 -2.23 5.00
N PHE A 60 8.91 -2.55 4.53
CA PHE A 60 8.69 -3.46 3.40
C PHE A 60 9.42 -4.81 3.55
N SER A 61 9.59 -5.29 4.79
CA SER A 61 10.32 -6.53 5.06
C SER A 61 9.43 -7.75 4.88
N VAL A 62 9.43 -8.28 3.65
CA VAL A 62 8.67 -9.48 3.27
C VAL A 62 9.00 -10.67 4.18
N ASP A 63 10.28 -10.87 4.52
CA ASP A 63 10.70 -12.01 5.34
C ASP A 63 10.25 -11.85 6.80
N MET A 64 10.27 -10.62 7.33
CA MET A 64 9.79 -10.36 8.69
C MET A 64 8.28 -10.54 8.78
N ILE A 65 7.53 -10.06 7.79
CA ILE A 65 6.07 -10.25 7.70
C ILE A 65 5.73 -11.75 7.63
N LYS A 66 6.41 -12.52 6.76
CA LYS A 66 6.25 -13.98 6.68
C LYS A 66 6.56 -14.65 8.01
N LEU A 67 7.61 -14.23 8.70
CA LEU A 67 7.97 -14.77 10.00
C LEU A 67 6.88 -14.47 11.04
N LEU A 68 6.42 -13.22 11.14
CA LEU A 68 5.35 -12.82 12.05
C LEU A 68 4.06 -13.60 11.79
N PHE A 69 3.64 -13.76 10.52
CA PHE A 69 2.47 -14.57 10.16
C PHE A 69 2.61 -16.04 10.54
N ARG A 70 3.79 -16.65 10.33
CA ARG A 70 4.04 -18.04 10.76
C ARG A 70 3.88 -18.24 12.26
N HIS A 71 4.04 -17.19 13.05
CA HIS A 71 3.88 -17.20 14.50
C HIS A 71 2.53 -16.65 14.99
N GLY A 72 1.57 -16.39 14.08
CA GLY A 72 0.20 -16.01 14.43
C GLY A 72 -0.05 -14.51 14.54
N ALA A 73 0.80 -13.66 13.94
CA ALA A 73 0.46 -12.26 13.76
C ALA A 73 -0.84 -12.11 12.96
N SER A 74 -1.72 -11.21 13.39
CA SER A 74 -2.94 -10.86 12.66
C SER A 74 -2.67 -9.67 11.75
N ALA A 75 -3.08 -9.76 10.48
CA ALA A 75 -3.05 -8.65 9.54
C ALA A 75 -4.11 -7.57 9.83
N ASN A 76 -5.04 -7.85 10.75
CA ASN A 76 -6.20 -7.02 11.04
C ASN A 76 -6.08 -6.24 12.36
N VAL A 77 -4.90 -6.24 12.99
CA VAL A 77 -4.59 -5.34 14.11
C VAL A 77 -4.64 -3.89 13.65
N ARG A 78 -5.10 -3.00 14.52
CA ARG A 78 -5.24 -1.57 14.23
C ARG A 78 -4.44 -0.75 15.22
N THR A 79 -3.83 0.33 14.73
CA THR A 79 -3.15 1.30 15.59
C THR A 79 -4.14 1.95 16.57
N VAL A 80 -3.68 2.17 17.81
CA VAL A 80 -4.48 2.76 18.89
C VAL A 80 -3.58 3.65 19.74
N GLY A 81 -3.98 4.90 19.98
CA GLY A 81 -3.24 5.80 20.88
C GLY A 81 -3.28 7.26 20.45
N GLU A 82 -3.01 8.16 21.40
CA GLU A 82 -3.10 9.61 21.19
C GLU A 82 -2.00 10.18 20.28
N GLU A 83 -0.85 9.50 20.21
CA GLU A 83 0.32 9.93 19.44
C GLU A 83 0.44 9.23 18.07
N VAL A 84 -0.60 8.48 17.66
CA VAL A 84 -0.62 7.75 16.39
C VAL A 84 -1.92 8.03 15.64
N VAL A 85 -1.87 7.91 14.31
CA VAL A 85 -3.10 7.87 13.52
C VAL A 85 -3.81 6.57 13.85
N GLU A 86 -4.95 6.66 14.51
CA GLU A 86 -5.74 5.51 14.92
C GLU A 86 -6.36 4.78 13.71
N ASP A 87 -6.72 3.52 13.92
CA ASP A 87 -7.47 2.70 12.95
C ASP A 87 -6.70 2.39 11.65
N LEU A 88 -5.36 2.42 11.70
CA LEU A 88 -4.54 1.96 10.58
C LEU A 88 -4.23 0.48 10.70
N LEU A 89 -4.41 -0.25 9.59
CA LEU A 89 -3.92 -1.60 9.40
C LEU A 89 -2.42 -1.57 9.03
N PRO A 90 -1.68 -2.68 9.20
CA PRO A 90 -0.36 -2.84 8.61
C PRO A 90 -0.36 -2.60 7.09
N LEU A 91 -1.44 -3.01 6.40
CA LEU A 91 -1.65 -2.73 4.98
C LEU A 91 -1.66 -1.22 4.68
N HIS A 92 -2.36 -0.42 5.50
CA HIS A 92 -2.41 1.04 5.34
C HIS A 92 -1.01 1.65 5.48
N VAL A 93 -0.24 1.22 6.48
CA VAL A 93 1.14 1.70 6.67
C VAL A 93 2.01 1.40 5.45
N ALA A 94 1.91 0.20 4.88
CA ALA A 94 2.68 -0.15 3.68
C ALA A 94 2.26 0.68 2.44
N VAL A 95 0.96 0.80 2.16
CA VAL A 95 0.45 1.57 1.00
C VAL A 95 0.84 3.04 1.11
N GLU A 96 0.67 3.61 2.29
CA GLU A 96 0.96 5.00 2.55
C GLU A 96 2.47 5.30 2.47
N ASN A 97 3.32 4.44 3.05
CA ASN A 97 4.77 4.61 2.94
C ASN A 97 5.26 4.41 1.49
N ALA A 98 4.59 3.54 0.71
CA ALA A 98 4.95 3.31 -0.69
C ALA A 98 4.75 4.57 -1.55
N CYS A 99 3.72 5.37 -1.28
CA CYS A 99 3.51 6.66 -1.94
C CYS A 99 4.65 7.67 -1.73
N MET A 100 5.40 7.53 -0.64
CA MET A 100 6.55 8.39 -0.33
C MET A 100 7.85 7.85 -0.94
N HIS A 101 7.77 6.75 -1.70
CA HIS A 101 8.92 6.25 -2.42
C HIS A 101 9.38 7.30 -3.44
N LYS A 102 10.68 7.59 -3.44
CA LYS A 102 11.28 8.69 -4.20
C LYS A 102 10.87 8.72 -5.68
N TYR A 103 10.80 7.55 -6.32
CA TYR A 103 10.38 7.43 -7.72
C TYR A 103 8.96 7.95 -7.96
N LEU A 104 8.04 7.76 -7.01
CA LEU A 104 6.68 8.28 -7.11
C LEU A 104 6.66 9.78 -6.79
N GLU A 105 7.35 10.22 -5.74
CA GLU A 105 7.41 11.63 -5.34
C GLU A 105 7.98 12.53 -6.45
N ASP A 106 9.08 12.12 -7.08
CA ASP A 106 9.78 12.93 -8.08
C ASP A 106 9.05 12.98 -9.44
N ASN A 107 8.20 11.99 -9.75
CA ASN A 107 7.60 11.83 -11.10
C ASN A 107 6.10 12.13 -11.16
N LEU A 108 5.40 12.26 -10.04
CA LEU A 108 3.95 12.51 -9.98
C LEU A 108 3.59 14.01 -9.89
N SER A 109 4.22 14.86 -10.70
CA SER A 109 3.90 16.29 -10.73
C SER A 109 2.51 16.56 -11.37
N PRO A 110 1.64 17.37 -10.74
CA PRO A 110 0.22 17.51 -11.09
C PRO A 110 -0.10 18.33 -12.36
N ASN A 111 0.90 18.78 -13.12
CA ASN A 111 0.69 19.63 -14.31
C ASN A 111 0.49 18.84 -15.62
N GLN A 112 0.31 17.52 -15.53
CA GLN A 112 0.12 16.63 -16.68
C GLN A 112 -1.38 16.35 -16.91
N ASP A 113 -1.74 15.94 -18.12
CA ASP A 113 -3.10 15.47 -18.42
C ASP A 113 -3.48 14.31 -17.47
N PRO A 114 -4.71 14.27 -16.93
CA PRO A 114 -5.10 13.24 -15.96
C PRO A 114 -4.96 11.80 -16.47
N LEU A 115 -5.13 11.58 -17.77
CA LEU A 115 -4.98 10.27 -18.38
C LEU A 115 -3.50 9.87 -18.47
N ASP A 116 -2.64 10.82 -18.81
CA ASP A 116 -1.18 10.63 -18.82
C ASP A 116 -0.65 10.35 -17.42
N TYR A 117 -1.17 11.06 -16.41
CA TYR A 117 -0.84 10.81 -15.01
C TYR A 117 -1.14 9.36 -14.59
N MET A 118 -2.32 8.84 -14.93
CA MET A 118 -2.70 7.46 -14.61
C MET A 118 -1.78 6.44 -15.29
N TYR A 119 -1.49 6.62 -16.58
CA TYR A 119 -0.58 5.72 -17.27
C TYR A 119 0.84 5.81 -16.71
N ASN A 120 1.34 7.02 -16.44
CA ASN A 120 2.66 7.20 -15.84
C ASN A 120 2.75 6.50 -14.48
N LEU A 121 1.70 6.62 -13.65
CA LEU A 121 1.62 5.90 -12.38
C LEU A 121 1.68 4.38 -12.56
N ILE A 122 0.91 3.81 -13.50
CA ILE A 122 0.95 2.37 -13.78
C ILE A 122 2.34 1.93 -14.27
N HIS A 123 2.98 2.70 -15.16
CA HIS A 123 4.33 2.40 -15.64
C HIS A 123 5.35 2.43 -14.49
N LEU A 124 5.30 3.45 -13.62
CA LEU A 124 6.19 3.55 -12.46
C LEU A 124 6.01 2.37 -11.53
N LEU A 125 4.76 1.95 -11.26
CA LEU A 125 4.47 0.82 -10.39
C LEU A 125 4.92 -0.53 -10.98
N CYS A 126 5.11 -0.61 -12.29
CA CYS A 126 5.63 -1.81 -12.96
C CYS A 126 7.17 -1.86 -13.02
N LEU A 127 7.87 -0.88 -12.44
CA LEU A 127 9.34 -0.87 -12.39
C LEU A 127 9.88 -1.91 -11.38
N PRO A 128 11.03 -2.54 -11.64
CA PRO A 128 11.65 -3.48 -10.70
C PRO A 128 11.98 -2.90 -9.31
N GLU A 129 12.18 -1.58 -9.22
CA GLU A 129 12.45 -0.90 -7.95
C GLU A 129 11.26 -0.84 -6.99
N MET A 130 10.06 -1.25 -7.44
CA MET A 130 8.82 -1.22 -6.65
C MET A 130 8.73 -2.41 -5.68
N ILE A 131 9.77 -2.61 -4.86
CA ILE A 131 9.92 -3.71 -3.91
C ILE A 131 8.79 -3.80 -2.86
N PHE A 132 8.06 -2.71 -2.65
CA PHE A 132 6.96 -2.64 -1.71
C PHE A 132 5.71 -3.43 -2.18
N LEU A 133 5.56 -3.69 -3.48
CA LEU A 133 4.38 -4.39 -4.01
C LEU A 133 4.23 -5.81 -3.44
N ASP A 134 5.34 -6.53 -3.25
CA ASP A 134 5.31 -7.87 -2.65
C ASP A 134 4.89 -7.84 -1.18
N THR A 135 5.30 -6.80 -0.44
CA THR A 135 4.85 -6.58 0.94
C THR A 135 3.35 -6.32 0.99
N ILE A 136 2.85 -5.40 0.14
CA ILE A 136 1.44 -5.03 0.10
C ILE A 136 0.59 -6.22 -0.34
N ARG A 137 1.04 -6.99 -1.36
CA ARG A 137 0.37 -8.22 -1.79
C ARG A 137 0.28 -9.26 -0.67
N LEU A 138 1.37 -9.43 0.10
CA LEU A 138 1.41 -10.36 1.22
C LEU A 138 0.46 -9.97 2.36
N LEU A 139 0.38 -8.68 2.69
CA LEU A 139 -0.54 -8.17 3.70
C LEU A 139 -2.00 -8.27 3.23
N ALA A 140 -2.28 -7.81 2.00
CA ALA A 140 -3.63 -7.81 1.43
C ALA A 140 -4.25 -9.22 1.35
N LYS A 141 -3.43 -10.27 1.21
CA LYS A 141 -3.88 -11.66 1.23
C LYS A 141 -4.52 -12.06 2.56
N GLU A 142 -4.06 -11.50 3.67
CA GLU A 142 -4.51 -11.82 5.03
C GLU A 142 -5.42 -10.73 5.63
N THR A 143 -5.64 -9.62 4.90
CA THR A 143 -6.52 -8.51 5.32
C THR A 143 -7.99 -8.80 5.01
N ASP A 144 -8.84 -8.62 6.02
CA ASP A 144 -10.29 -8.72 5.88
C ASP A 144 -10.86 -7.43 5.26
N ASN A 145 -12.02 -7.53 4.59
CA ASN A 145 -12.74 -6.38 4.02
C ASN A 145 -11.89 -5.48 3.09
N LEU A 146 -10.95 -6.08 2.35
CA LEU A 146 -10.03 -5.37 1.45
C LEU A 146 -10.74 -4.43 0.45
N VAL A 147 -11.93 -4.79 -0.01
CA VAL A 147 -12.76 -3.97 -0.91
C VAL A 147 -13.21 -2.68 -0.23
N ASP A 148 -13.57 -2.74 1.06
CA ASP A 148 -13.96 -1.56 1.84
C ASP A 148 -12.76 -0.66 2.12
N GLU A 149 -11.59 -1.25 2.40
CA GLU A 149 -10.35 -0.48 2.58
C GLU A 149 -9.90 0.22 1.29
N LEU A 150 -10.06 -0.45 0.14
CA LEU A 150 -9.85 0.18 -1.16
C LEU A 150 -10.86 1.31 -1.42
N TRP A 151 -12.13 1.10 -1.08
CA TRP A 151 -13.15 2.15 -1.18
C TRP A 151 -12.81 3.37 -0.32
N ASN A 152 -12.25 3.18 0.87
CA ASN A 152 -11.81 4.28 1.73
C ASN A 152 -10.74 5.16 1.07
N TYR A 153 -9.82 4.59 0.29
CA TYR A 153 -8.84 5.36 -0.50
C TYR A 153 -9.50 6.13 -1.64
N ILE A 154 -10.41 5.50 -2.38
CA ILE A 154 -11.14 6.11 -3.49
C ILE A 154 -11.99 7.28 -3.00
N LYS A 155 -12.75 7.08 -1.92
CA LYS A 155 -13.60 8.11 -1.29
C LYS A 155 -12.80 9.32 -0.81
N LYS A 156 -11.57 9.10 -0.32
CA LYS A 156 -10.64 10.17 0.09
C LYS A 156 -9.85 10.77 -1.07
N ILE A 157 -10.10 10.34 -2.31
CA ILE A 157 -9.46 10.82 -3.54
C ILE A 157 -7.93 10.64 -3.50
N ARG A 158 -7.49 9.48 -3.00
CA ARG A 158 -6.07 9.12 -2.85
C ARG A 158 -5.63 8.26 -4.03
N LEU A 159 -5.46 8.88 -5.20
CA LEU A 159 -5.22 8.16 -6.46
C LEU A 159 -3.92 7.31 -6.45
N PRO A 160 -2.76 7.80 -5.94
CA PRO A 160 -1.54 6.98 -5.82
C PRO A 160 -1.73 5.75 -4.93
N GLN A 161 -2.30 5.95 -3.74
CA GLN A 161 -2.61 4.86 -2.80
C GLN A 161 -3.55 3.83 -3.44
N THR A 162 -4.58 4.31 -4.14
CA THR A 162 -5.56 3.50 -4.87
C THR A 162 -4.86 2.65 -5.93
N ALA A 163 -3.96 3.23 -6.74
CA ALA A 163 -3.23 2.51 -7.77
C ALA A 163 -2.29 1.45 -7.21
N ILE A 164 -1.55 1.77 -6.15
CA ILE A 164 -0.66 0.84 -5.45
C ILE A 164 -1.46 -0.35 -4.93
N LEU A 165 -2.56 -0.09 -4.22
CA LEU A 165 -3.38 -1.14 -3.63
C LEU A 165 -4.06 -2.00 -4.71
N LEU A 166 -4.63 -1.36 -5.75
CA LEU A 166 -5.22 -2.04 -6.89
C LEU A 166 -4.21 -2.96 -7.57
N LEU A 167 -3.03 -2.46 -7.92
CA LEU A 167 -2.03 -3.25 -8.65
C LEU A 167 -1.43 -4.35 -7.79
N ALA A 168 -1.19 -4.11 -6.50
CA ALA A 168 -0.63 -5.12 -5.60
C ALA A 168 -1.66 -6.22 -5.26
N ALA A 169 -2.93 -5.87 -5.14
CA ALA A 169 -3.98 -6.73 -4.58
C ALA A 169 -5.12 -7.09 -5.54
N HIS A 170 -4.96 -6.87 -6.85
CA HIS A 170 -6.01 -7.13 -7.85
C HIS A 170 -6.55 -8.56 -7.79
N GLU A 171 -5.72 -9.57 -7.52
CA GLU A 171 -6.13 -10.98 -7.39
C GLU A 171 -7.09 -11.17 -6.20
N GLN A 172 -6.77 -10.56 -5.06
CA GLN A 172 -7.56 -10.65 -3.84
C GLN A 172 -8.89 -9.91 -3.99
N ILE A 173 -8.88 -8.76 -4.69
CA ILE A 173 -10.09 -7.99 -5.02
C ILE A 173 -10.99 -8.75 -6.00
N ARG A 174 -10.40 -9.40 -7.02
CA ARG A 174 -11.15 -10.21 -8.00
C ARG A 174 -11.78 -11.45 -7.36
N GLY A 175 -11.24 -11.92 -6.25
CA GLY A 175 -11.79 -13.01 -5.45
C GLY A 175 -11.27 -14.40 -5.85
N ASP A 176 -10.11 -14.50 -6.49
CA ASP A 176 -9.63 -15.77 -7.06
C ASP A 176 -9.23 -16.84 -6.01
N SER A 177 -10.15 -17.78 -5.83
CA SER A 177 -10.01 -19.20 -6.18
C SER A 177 -8.94 -20.09 -5.52
N SER A 178 -8.28 -19.68 -4.43
CA SER A 178 -7.27 -20.54 -3.75
C SER A 178 -7.39 -20.65 -2.23
N SER A 179 -8.58 -20.89 -1.68
CA SER A 179 -8.68 -21.46 -0.34
C SER A 179 -9.93 -22.31 -0.14
N LYS A 180 -9.67 -23.53 0.32
CA LYS A 180 -10.66 -24.53 0.72
C LYS A 180 -11.56 -23.97 1.83
N LYS A 181 -12.85 -24.31 1.69
CA LYS A 181 -13.98 -24.30 2.65
C LYS A 181 -14.97 -23.12 2.54
N ASN A 182 -16.17 -23.56 2.15
CA ASN A 182 -17.52 -23.03 2.44
C ASN A 182 -18.04 -21.81 1.67
N VAL A 183 -18.90 -22.14 0.69
CA VAL A 183 -20.24 -21.57 0.42
C VAL A 183 -20.40 -20.06 0.68
N ASN A 184 -19.71 -19.26 -0.13
CA ASN A 184 -20.31 -18.11 -0.81
C ASN A 184 -19.37 -17.79 -1.98
N CYS A 185 -19.85 -17.72 -3.23
CA CYS A 185 -19.01 -17.22 -4.31
C CYS A 185 -18.58 -15.81 -3.91
N LYS A 186 -17.29 -15.60 -3.60
CA LYS A 186 -16.77 -14.25 -3.40
C LYS A 186 -17.04 -13.51 -4.72
N GLN A 187 -17.97 -12.56 -4.66
CA GLN A 187 -18.29 -11.73 -5.80
C GLN A 187 -17.04 -10.91 -6.13
N ASN A 188 -16.69 -10.84 -7.42
CA ASN A 188 -15.59 -9.99 -7.88
C ASN A 188 -15.82 -8.57 -7.34
N GLY A 189 -14.84 -8.04 -6.60
CA GLY A 189 -14.91 -6.74 -5.95
C GLY A 189 -14.87 -5.57 -6.92
N PHE A 190 -14.31 -5.75 -8.13
CA PHE A 190 -14.22 -4.69 -9.13
C PHE A 190 -15.59 -4.13 -9.54
N PRO A 191 -16.58 -4.94 -9.96
CA PRO A 191 -17.94 -4.46 -10.21
C PRO A 191 -18.58 -3.74 -9.02
N VAL A 192 -18.33 -4.20 -7.79
CA VAL A 192 -18.88 -3.58 -6.57
C VAL A 192 -18.33 -2.16 -6.42
N ILE A 193 -17.01 -2.01 -6.52
CA ILE A 193 -16.33 -0.71 -6.43
C ILE A 193 -16.78 0.22 -7.56
N MET A 194 -16.82 -0.27 -8.81
CA MET A 194 -17.27 0.54 -9.94
C MET A 194 -18.70 1.05 -9.76
N ASN A 195 -19.62 0.21 -9.27
CA ASN A 195 -20.99 0.62 -8.97
C ASN A 195 -21.03 1.68 -7.87
N HIS A 196 -20.28 1.53 -6.78
CA HIS A 196 -20.21 2.56 -5.72
C HIS A 196 -19.69 3.91 -6.26
N ILE A 197 -18.69 3.90 -7.15
CA ILE A 197 -18.20 5.14 -7.78
C ILE A 197 -19.30 5.79 -8.63
N VAL A 198 -20.02 5.01 -9.43
CA VAL A 198 -21.14 5.50 -10.27
C VAL A 198 -22.28 6.06 -9.40
N GLU A 199 -22.61 5.41 -8.30
CA GLU A 199 -23.63 5.89 -7.34
C GLU A 199 -23.20 7.20 -6.67
N GLN A 200 -21.93 7.35 -6.31
CA GLN A 200 -21.39 8.58 -5.73
C GLN A 200 -21.36 9.73 -6.74
N LEU A 201 -20.97 9.45 -7.99
CA LEU A 201 -21.07 10.40 -9.10
C LEU A 201 -22.52 10.85 -9.32
N SER A 202 -23.48 9.93 -9.26
CA SER A 202 -24.91 10.22 -9.44
C SER A 202 -25.49 11.05 -8.29
N SER A 203 -25.14 10.73 -7.05
CA SER A 203 -25.64 11.40 -5.84
C SER A 203 -25.16 12.85 -5.72
N SER A 204 -23.97 13.15 -6.25
CA SER A 204 -23.46 14.52 -6.32
C SER A 204 -24.30 15.45 -7.22
N ASN A 205 -25.24 14.94 -8.04
CA ASN A 205 -26.14 15.78 -8.87
C ASN A 205 -27.28 16.44 -8.08
N MET A 206 -27.53 16.01 -6.84
CA MET A 206 -28.72 16.40 -6.07
C MET A 206 -28.41 17.38 -4.93
N LYS A 207 -27.14 17.77 -4.73
CA LYS A 207 -26.76 18.78 -3.73
C LYS A 207 -27.01 20.18 -4.29
N GLY A 208 -27.87 20.93 -3.60
CA GLY A 208 -28.44 22.21 -4.05
C GLY A 208 -27.44 23.36 -4.26
N GLU A 209 -27.95 24.42 -4.88
CA GLU A 209 -27.28 25.59 -5.48
C GLU A 209 -26.31 26.42 -4.58
N ASN A 210 -25.99 25.97 -3.36
CA ASN A 210 -25.20 26.73 -2.38
C ASN A 210 -23.79 26.16 -2.10
N GLU A 211 -23.39 25.04 -2.71
CA GLU A 211 -22.01 24.54 -2.67
C GLU A 211 -21.22 25.05 -3.89
N ASN A 212 -19.93 25.37 -3.71
CA ASN A 212 -19.06 25.91 -4.75
C ASN A 212 -18.99 24.94 -5.94
N THR A 213 -19.64 25.29 -7.06
CA THR A 213 -19.78 24.44 -8.26
C THR A 213 -18.44 23.96 -8.81
N GLN A 214 -17.38 24.74 -8.60
CA GLN A 214 -16.02 24.39 -8.99
C GLN A 214 -15.44 23.23 -8.16
N GLU A 215 -15.63 23.25 -6.84
CA GLU A 215 -15.12 22.21 -5.93
C GLU A 215 -15.83 20.86 -6.18
N GLN A 216 -17.15 20.90 -6.41
CA GLN A 216 -17.92 19.72 -6.80
C GLN A 216 -17.48 19.16 -8.16
N LEU A 217 -17.19 20.03 -9.13
CA LEU A 217 -16.71 19.62 -10.45
C LEU A 217 -15.33 18.95 -10.35
N GLU A 218 -14.42 19.51 -9.55
CA GLU A 218 -13.10 18.93 -9.31
C GLU A 218 -13.18 17.58 -8.61
N GLU A 219 -14.04 17.42 -7.60
CA GLU A 219 -14.29 16.13 -6.95
C GLU A 219 -14.78 15.08 -7.94
N ARG A 220 -15.72 15.45 -8.82
CA ARG A 220 -16.24 14.55 -9.87
C ARG A 220 -15.18 14.13 -10.87
N MET A 221 -14.32 15.06 -11.29
CA MET A 221 -13.22 14.75 -12.20
C MET A 221 -12.28 13.71 -11.58
N LYS A 222 -11.91 13.89 -10.31
CA LYS A 222 -11.03 12.94 -9.61
C LYS A 222 -11.68 11.59 -9.33
N LEU A 223 -12.99 11.55 -9.07
CA LEU A 223 -13.73 10.28 -8.97
C LEU A 223 -13.81 9.56 -10.33
N ALA A 224 -13.96 10.31 -11.43
CA ALA A 224 -13.91 9.73 -12.78
C ALA A 224 -12.51 9.19 -13.12
N GLU A 225 -11.44 9.82 -12.66
CA GLU A 225 -10.08 9.29 -12.73
C GLU A 225 -9.94 7.98 -11.95
N ALA A 226 -10.42 7.94 -10.70
CA ALA A 226 -10.43 6.71 -9.91
C ALA A 226 -11.21 5.57 -10.60
N PHE A 227 -12.37 5.87 -11.20
CA PHE A 227 -13.14 4.91 -11.99
C PHE A 227 -12.31 4.34 -13.15
N ARG A 228 -11.64 5.21 -13.92
CA ARG A 228 -10.80 4.80 -15.05
C ARG A 228 -9.65 3.91 -14.59
N LEU A 229 -8.97 4.28 -13.50
CA LEU A 229 -7.90 3.48 -12.92
C LEU A 229 -8.40 2.09 -12.47
N VAL A 230 -9.52 2.02 -11.76
CA VAL A 230 -10.15 0.75 -11.34
C VAL A 230 -10.48 -0.11 -12.57
N ASN A 231 -10.99 0.50 -13.64
CA ASN A 231 -11.26 -0.20 -14.90
C ASN A 231 -10.00 -0.73 -15.57
N ILE A 232 -8.94 0.07 -15.68
CA ILE A 232 -7.67 -0.38 -16.27
C ILE A 232 -7.11 -1.59 -15.51
N ILE A 233 -7.08 -1.53 -14.18
CA ILE A 233 -6.54 -2.64 -13.37
C ILE A 233 -7.47 -3.86 -13.37
N SER A 234 -8.80 -3.66 -13.45
CA SER A 234 -9.76 -4.76 -13.60
C SER A 234 -9.45 -5.63 -14.82
N GLU A 235 -9.19 -4.98 -15.96
CA GLU A 235 -8.96 -5.65 -17.24
C GLU A 235 -7.52 -6.14 -17.41
N ALA A 236 -6.54 -5.25 -17.19
CA ALA A 236 -5.12 -5.51 -17.51
C ALA A 236 -4.28 -5.98 -16.30
N GLY A 237 -4.80 -5.90 -15.07
CA GLY A 237 -4.02 -6.11 -13.84
C GLY A 237 -3.33 -7.47 -13.76
N GLU A 238 -3.96 -8.52 -14.30
CA GLU A 238 -3.38 -9.87 -14.32
C GLU A 238 -2.13 -9.97 -15.20
N ASP A 239 -2.16 -9.39 -16.39
CA ASP A 239 -1.02 -9.43 -17.32
C ASP A 239 0.09 -8.48 -16.86
N LEU A 240 -0.26 -7.34 -16.27
CA LEU A 240 0.69 -6.46 -15.60
C LEU A 240 1.41 -7.18 -14.45
N ASN A 241 0.67 -7.90 -13.60
CA ASN A 241 1.25 -8.66 -12.49
C ASN A 241 2.15 -9.80 -12.97
N LYS A 242 1.74 -10.55 -14.01
CA LYS A 242 2.59 -11.57 -14.65
C LYS A 242 3.89 -10.95 -15.18
N TYR A 243 3.81 -9.78 -15.80
CA TYR A 243 4.98 -9.06 -16.28
C TYR A 243 5.93 -8.70 -15.13
N ILE A 244 5.42 -8.08 -14.05
CA ILE A 244 6.19 -7.68 -12.87
C ILE A 244 6.93 -8.89 -12.27
N GLN A 245 6.24 -10.03 -12.14
CA GLN A 245 6.83 -11.25 -11.56
C GLN A 245 7.91 -11.89 -12.45
N ALA A 246 7.80 -11.75 -13.77
CA ALA A 246 8.72 -12.37 -14.72
C ALA A 246 9.95 -11.49 -15.05
N HIS A 247 9.92 -10.19 -14.74
CA HIS A 247 10.89 -9.22 -15.25
C HIS A 247 11.55 -8.39 -14.13
N SER A 248 12.11 -9.05 -13.12
CA SER A 248 12.76 -8.40 -11.97
C SER A 248 14.04 -7.61 -12.31
N GLU A 249 14.56 -7.70 -13.53
CA GLU A 249 15.80 -7.03 -13.98
C GLU A 249 15.58 -6.20 -15.26
N ALA A 250 14.32 -5.96 -15.67
CA ALA A 250 14.05 -5.21 -16.89
C ALA A 250 14.48 -3.74 -16.78
N THR A 251 15.00 -3.21 -17.87
CA THR A 251 15.30 -1.78 -17.99
C THR A 251 14.01 -0.95 -18.01
N HIS A 252 14.08 0.32 -17.60
CA HIS A 252 12.92 1.21 -17.62
C HIS A 252 12.31 1.38 -19.02
N VAL A 253 13.13 1.33 -20.07
CA VAL A 253 12.68 1.39 -21.47
C VAL A 253 11.90 0.13 -21.84
N GLU A 254 12.35 -1.04 -21.40
CA GLU A 254 11.62 -2.30 -21.61
C GLU A 254 10.31 -2.29 -20.85
N VAL A 255 10.28 -1.82 -19.60
CA VAL A 255 9.04 -1.67 -18.82
C VAL A 255 8.05 -0.77 -19.55
N LEU A 256 8.48 0.43 -19.97
CA LEU A 256 7.62 1.37 -20.71
C LEU A 256 7.01 0.70 -21.95
N LYS A 257 7.84 0.01 -22.75
CA LYS A 257 7.40 -0.65 -23.98
C LYS A 257 6.41 -1.78 -23.72
N HIS A 258 6.72 -2.69 -22.78
CA HIS A 258 5.90 -3.88 -22.53
C HIS A 258 4.60 -3.52 -21.81
N VAL A 259 4.65 -2.65 -20.80
CA VAL A 259 3.45 -2.19 -20.09
C VAL A 259 2.52 -1.44 -21.05
N SER A 260 3.07 -0.58 -21.92
CA SER A 260 2.28 0.07 -22.97
C SER A 260 1.67 -0.92 -23.97
N SER A 261 2.36 -2.02 -24.28
CA SER A 261 1.79 -3.08 -25.13
C SER A 261 0.63 -3.78 -24.44
N ILE A 262 0.81 -4.18 -23.18
CA ILE A 262 -0.24 -4.82 -22.37
C ILE A 262 -1.47 -3.92 -22.30
N LEU A 263 -1.30 -2.64 -22.00
CA LEU A 263 -2.40 -1.68 -21.95
C LEU A 263 -3.15 -1.58 -23.29
N LYS A 264 -2.43 -1.55 -24.42
CA LYS A 264 -3.02 -1.48 -25.77
C LYS A 264 -3.79 -2.74 -26.13
N ASP A 265 -3.29 -3.91 -25.75
CA ASP A 265 -3.95 -5.20 -25.98
C ASP A 265 -5.31 -5.26 -25.24
N HIS A 266 -5.43 -4.55 -24.13
CA HIS A 266 -6.68 -4.35 -23.36
C HIS A 266 -7.48 -3.09 -23.78
N GLY A 267 -7.13 -2.44 -24.90
CA GLY A 267 -7.86 -1.29 -25.44
C GLY A 267 -7.54 0.07 -24.80
N PHE A 268 -6.51 0.14 -23.96
CA PHE A 268 -6.02 1.38 -23.35
C PHE A 268 -4.83 1.94 -24.10
N CYS A 269 -4.91 3.19 -24.55
CA CYS A 269 -3.87 3.83 -25.35
C CYS A 269 -3.08 4.84 -24.51
N PRO A 270 -1.93 4.46 -23.91
CA PRO A 270 -1.01 5.43 -23.36
C PRO A 270 -0.47 6.31 -24.50
N THR A 271 -0.46 7.62 -24.29
CA THR A 271 -0.11 8.67 -25.27
C THR A 271 1.34 8.59 -25.76
N GLY A 272 2.21 7.87 -25.05
CA GLY A 272 3.58 7.60 -25.49
C GLY A 272 4.56 8.76 -25.27
N GLU A 273 4.12 9.91 -24.74
CA GLU A 273 4.98 10.89 -24.09
C GLU A 273 5.38 10.31 -22.72
N GLY A 274 6.27 9.31 -22.76
CA GLY A 274 6.68 8.56 -21.59
C GLY A 274 7.31 9.43 -20.50
N ILE A 275 7.30 8.91 -19.29
CA ILE A 275 8.14 9.35 -18.16
C ILE A 275 9.55 9.67 -18.68
N ASP A 276 10.12 10.82 -18.31
CA ASP A 276 11.51 11.14 -18.68
C ASP A 276 12.48 10.22 -17.94
N VAL A 277 12.74 9.08 -18.58
CA VAL A 277 13.60 8.02 -18.10
C VAL A 277 15.03 8.50 -17.83
N ARG A 278 15.46 9.63 -18.45
CA ARG A 278 16.82 10.17 -18.28
C ARG A 278 17.05 10.70 -16.87
N ASN A 279 16.00 11.14 -16.17
CA ASN A 279 16.09 11.56 -14.77
C ASN A 279 16.15 10.37 -13.79
N LEU A 280 15.72 9.18 -14.21
CA LEU A 280 15.74 7.96 -13.38
C LEU A 280 17.16 7.37 -13.24
N TYR A 281 18.05 7.58 -14.22
CA TYR A 281 19.43 7.07 -14.18
C TYR A 281 20.35 7.78 -13.16
N GLY A 282 19.96 8.93 -12.63
CA GLY A 282 20.76 9.69 -11.66
C GLY A 282 20.84 9.05 -10.26
N PHE A 283 20.04 8.00 -9.99
CA PHE A 283 19.80 7.51 -8.63
C PHE A 283 20.50 6.21 -8.22
N PHE A 284 21.22 5.56 -9.13
CA PHE A 284 22.02 4.35 -8.84
C PHE A 284 23.09 4.56 -7.73
N GLY A 285 23.34 5.79 -7.28
CA GLY A 285 24.29 6.14 -6.22
C GLY A 285 23.72 6.31 -4.80
N ILE A 286 22.41 6.24 -4.57
CA ILE A 286 21.80 6.55 -3.25
C ILE A 286 20.95 5.39 -2.71
N VAL A 287 21.45 4.15 -2.83
CA VAL A 287 20.92 3.00 -2.06
C VAL A 287 21.31 3.09 -0.57
N SER A 288 22.02 4.16 -0.15
CA SER A 288 22.61 4.28 1.18
C SER A 288 21.92 5.24 2.17
N THR A 289 20.79 5.88 1.84
CA THR A 289 20.14 6.83 2.78
C THR A 289 18.62 6.67 2.86
N PHE A 290 18.14 5.47 3.15
CA PHE A 290 16.86 5.29 3.87
C PHE A 290 17.03 5.43 5.40
N LYS A 291 18.11 6.07 5.85
CA LYS A 291 18.45 6.25 7.27
C LYS A 291 17.88 7.50 7.94
N TYR A 292 17.14 8.36 7.21
CA TYR A 292 16.57 9.59 7.78
C TYR A 292 15.20 9.96 7.21
N THR A 293 14.31 8.98 7.02
CA THR A 293 12.91 9.30 6.77
C THR A 293 12.19 9.38 8.12
N ILE A 294 11.81 10.60 8.47
CA ILE A 294 10.80 10.91 9.49
C ILE A 294 9.68 9.87 9.37
N PRO A 295 9.32 9.14 10.44
CA PRO A 295 8.26 8.13 10.41
C PRO A 295 7.00 8.71 9.78
N TYR A 296 6.23 7.91 9.05
CA TYR A 296 4.94 8.33 8.50
C TYR A 296 4.04 8.97 9.59
N ALA A 297 4.20 8.51 10.83
CA ALA A 297 3.62 9.08 12.05
C ALA A 297 3.93 10.58 12.28
N CYS A 298 5.17 11.02 12.07
CA CYS A 298 5.57 12.41 12.30
C CYS A 298 5.13 13.36 11.18
N LYS A 299 4.92 12.89 9.95
CA LYS A 299 4.44 13.76 8.86
C LYS A 299 2.92 13.98 8.89
N ILE A 300 2.15 13.02 9.41
CA ILE A 300 0.70 13.23 9.61
C ILE A 300 0.44 14.15 10.79
N SER A 301 1.21 14.05 11.89
CA SER A 301 1.09 15.01 13.00
C SER A 301 1.27 16.43 12.48
N ASP A 302 2.28 16.70 11.63
CA ASP A 302 2.50 18.05 11.12
C ASP A 302 1.38 18.53 10.18
N ARG A 303 0.86 17.69 9.27
CA ARG A 303 -0.25 18.09 8.37
C ARG A 303 -1.60 18.23 9.08
N GLU A 304 -1.93 17.37 10.04
CA GLU A 304 -3.17 17.46 10.81
C GLU A 304 -3.13 18.54 11.89
N LEU A 305 -1.97 18.79 12.53
CA LEU A 305 -1.79 19.93 13.43
C LEU A 305 -1.89 21.26 12.67
N TYR A 306 -1.39 21.32 11.43
CA TYR A 306 -1.58 22.47 10.54
C TYR A 306 -3.06 22.66 10.19
N ALA A 307 -3.79 21.57 9.88
CA ALA A 307 -5.23 21.61 9.62
C ALA A 307 -6.07 21.95 10.86
N ARG A 308 -5.57 21.66 12.07
CA ARG A 308 -6.19 22.00 13.36
C ARG A 308 -5.78 23.39 13.89
N GLY A 309 -4.95 24.15 13.17
CA GLY A 309 -4.57 25.52 13.52
C GLY A 309 -3.75 25.65 14.81
N LEU A 310 -2.92 24.66 15.14
CA LEU A 310 -2.07 24.66 16.34
C LEU A 310 -0.62 25.10 16.07
N PHE A 311 -0.44 26.10 15.20
CA PHE A 311 0.79 26.91 15.09
C PHE A 311 0.42 28.38 14.86
#